data_AF-A0A2E8GSC4-F1
#
_entry.id   AF-A0A2E8GSC4-F1
#
_cell.length_a   1.000
_cell.length_b   1.000
_cell.length_c   1.000
_cell.angle_alpha   90.00
_cell.angle_beta   90.00
_cell.angle_gamma   90.00
#
_symmetry.space_group_name_H-M   'P 1'
#
loop_
_entity.id
_entity.type
_entity.pdbx_description
1 polymer ?
#
loop_
_entity_poly.entity_id
_entity_poly.type
_entity_poly.pdbx_seq_one_letter_code
_entity_poly.pdbx_strand_id
1 'polypeptide(L)'
;MTAITDVDQIKKLGEFENPLSFFPTLGAAVEKLLSQVRNQEKNAPKSAVFRKVAELRKQTATTTELDHSGGRLVELSGFRGGPKLVQRIQTNPRNSEARLDLVKHALKHPVTDNPLIFRDALVLCFLEVELGVLNVDNLRLAQLAQHRYLESLTLTLDEVVGSEAAASGEGSTQRKGIWYLKEIAKNVKLRSIDNDFVIDLPSVLETGRLRRDEVVRKFGALAEVLGNLPLARHCHERMHGILEKVHKQLPIAGCHRSILLRKQARLQMVAFTAGQRELESQISEQLETAMSILKQSLKLLGRTGTRQERAVCVREFGLLTQTFHQYMPRLGHPLSRSHTSNLEMVIGLLSKIAGERGIPELHQKLVKSLDELKVLGEEVEDEEKASLLNEEPVNKFFEKEVPKDKSFHSDHNESGHKRPGFFEKQLPKDQSL
;
A
#
# COMPACT_ATOMS: atom_id res chain seq x y z
N MET A 1 29.18 22.03 -25.72
CA MET A 1 28.65 22.06 -24.34
C MET A 1 28.74 20.64 -23.81
N THR A 2 29.68 20.43 -22.90
CA THR A 2 30.19 19.14 -22.44
C THR A 2 29.23 18.47 -21.45
N ALA A 3 28.84 17.24 -21.76
CA ALA A 3 28.07 16.35 -20.89
C ALA A 3 28.94 15.84 -19.73
N ILE A 4 29.23 16.73 -18.78
CA ILE A 4 29.78 16.40 -17.47
C ILE A 4 28.70 16.83 -16.48
N THR A 5 27.72 15.98 -16.12
CA THR A 5 26.85 16.29 -14.96
C THR A 5 26.06 15.15 -14.30
N ASP A 6 25.67 14.05 -14.95
CA ASP A 6 24.63 13.18 -14.32
C ASP A 6 25.16 12.12 -13.34
N VAL A 7 26.14 11.30 -13.73
CA VAL A 7 26.60 10.20 -12.86
C VAL A 7 27.23 10.71 -11.57
N ASP A 8 28.04 11.77 -11.63
CA ASP A 8 28.70 12.35 -10.45
C ASP A 8 27.73 13.02 -9.47
N GLN A 9 26.58 13.51 -9.95
CA GLN A 9 25.53 14.04 -9.07
C GLN A 9 24.72 12.90 -8.43
N ILE A 10 24.43 11.86 -9.20
CA ILE A 10 23.73 10.67 -8.70
C ILE A 10 24.57 9.93 -7.66
N LYS A 11 25.88 9.82 -7.87
CA LYS A 11 26.82 9.22 -6.91
C LYS A 11 26.86 9.93 -5.55
N LYS A 12 26.49 11.21 -5.50
CA LYS A 12 26.40 12.02 -4.27
C LYS A 12 25.05 11.92 -3.56
N LEU A 13 24.09 11.17 -4.11
CA LEU A 13 22.80 10.96 -3.46
C LEU A 13 22.97 9.96 -2.32
N GLY A 14 22.41 10.26 -1.14
CA GLY A 14 22.53 9.38 0.03
C GLY A 14 21.93 7.99 -0.21
N GLU A 15 20.85 7.90 -0.99
CA GLU A 15 20.25 6.64 -1.41
C GLU A 15 21.05 5.88 -2.48
N PHE A 16 22.02 6.52 -3.13
CA PHE A 16 22.99 5.86 -3.99
C PHE A 16 24.17 5.31 -3.17
N GLU A 17 24.73 6.14 -2.29
CA GLU A 17 25.82 5.74 -1.38
C GLU A 17 25.38 4.61 -0.45
N ASN A 18 24.16 4.69 0.09
CA ASN A 18 23.56 3.66 0.92
C ASN A 18 22.13 3.33 0.46
N PRO A 19 21.95 2.33 -0.43
CA PRO A 19 20.62 1.98 -0.95
C PRO A 19 19.63 1.47 0.10
N LEU A 20 20.10 0.98 1.26
CA LEU A 20 19.22 0.61 2.38
C LEU A 20 18.53 1.83 3.00
N SER A 21 19.09 3.03 2.80
CA SER A 21 18.54 4.30 3.26
C SER A 21 17.53 4.93 2.29
N PHE A 22 17.14 4.24 1.21
CA PHE A 22 16.28 4.78 0.15
C PHE A 22 15.04 5.53 0.66
N PHE A 23 14.21 4.90 1.48
CA PHE A 23 13.02 5.56 2.01
C PHE A 23 13.32 6.64 3.06
N PRO A 24 14.21 6.43 4.05
CA PRO A 24 14.64 7.49 4.95
C PRO A 24 15.14 8.76 4.23
N THR A 25 16.01 8.60 3.24
CA THR A 25 16.65 9.72 2.52
C THR A 25 15.63 10.48 1.67
N LEU A 26 14.78 9.78 0.90
CA LEU A 26 13.71 10.42 0.14
C LEU A 26 12.65 11.04 1.05
N GLY A 27 12.32 10.40 2.17
CA GLY A 27 11.39 10.95 3.17
C GLY A 27 11.88 12.27 3.75
N ALA A 28 13.17 12.38 4.07
CA ALA A 28 13.76 13.64 4.52
C ALA A 28 13.68 14.74 3.44
N ALA A 29 13.85 14.38 2.15
CA ALA A 29 13.68 15.32 1.05
C ALA A 29 12.22 15.82 0.94
N VAL A 30 11.24 14.92 1.08
CA VAL A 30 9.80 15.28 1.09
C VAL A 30 9.49 16.22 2.26
N GLU A 31 9.99 15.93 3.46
CA GLU A 31 9.82 16.79 4.65
C GLU A 31 10.45 18.17 4.46
N LYS A 32 11.63 18.25 3.83
CA LYS A 32 12.25 19.53 3.46
C LYS A 32 11.30 20.33 2.57
N LEU A 33 10.70 19.73 1.54
CA LEU A 33 9.76 20.45 0.67
C LEU A 33 8.47 20.84 1.38
N LEU A 34 7.92 19.97 2.24
CA LEU A 34 6.76 20.29 3.08
C LEU A 34 7.03 21.51 3.97
N SER A 35 8.22 21.58 4.58
CA SER A 35 8.64 22.71 5.39
C SER A 35 8.74 24.01 4.57
N GLN A 36 9.24 23.94 3.32
CA GLN A 36 9.29 25.09 2.43
C GLN A 36 7.89 25.63 2.11
N VAL A 37 6.94 24.75 1.78
CA VAL A 37 5.54 25.12 1.53
C VAL A 37 4.95 25.81 2.76
N ARG A 38 5.06 25.20 3.94
CA ARG A 38 4.52 25.75 5.21
C ARG A 38 5.16 27.11 5.56
N ASN A 39 6.48 27.22 5.39
CA ASN A 39 7.21 28.47 5.67
C ASN A 39 6.80 29.57 4.70
N GLN A 40 6.58 29.25 3.44
CA GLN A 40 6.15 30.21 2.44
C GLN A 40 4.72 30.69 2.67
N GLU A 41 3.82 29.80 3.10
CA GLU A 41 2.46 30.18 3.52
C GLU A 41 2.50 31.11 4.74
N LYS A 42 3.28 30.76 5.77
CA LYS A 42 3.40 31.53 7.01
C LYS A 42 4.02 32.91 6.78
N ASN A 43 5.03 32.99 5.91
CA ASN A 43 5.78 34.21 5.64
C ASN A 43 5.25 34.98 4.42
N ALA A 44 4.09 34.58 3.86
CA ALA A 44 3.51 35.24 2.70
C ALA A 44 3.22 36.71 3.02
N PRO A 45 3.85 37.67 2.30
CA PRO A 45 3.66 39.08 2.59
C PRO A 45 2.20 39.48 2.39
N LYS A 46 1.59 40.02 3.44
CA LYS A 46 0.18 40.43 3.42
C LYS A 46 -0.06 41.58 2.45
N SER A 47 0.90 42.49 2.27
CA SER A 47 0.79 43.63 1.34
C SER A 47 1.18 43.26 -0.09
N ALA A 48 0.48 43.84 -1.07
CA ALA A 48 0.77 43.65 -2.51
C ALA A 48 2.16 44.16 -2.91
N VAL A 49 2.66 45.22 -2.25
CA VAL A 49 3.98 45.81 -2.50
C VAL A 49 5.09 44.85 -2.06
N PHE A 50 4.98 44.28 -0.85
CA PHE A 50 5.96 43.31 -0.36
C PHE A 50 5.91 41.98 -1.11
N ARG A 51 4.75 41.59 -1.65
CA ARG A 51 4.67 40.45 -2.60
C ARG A 51 5.52 40.70 -3.84
N LYS A 52 5.39 41.87 -4.47
CA LYS A 52 6.14 42.21 -5.70
C LYS A 52 7.66 42.26 -5.46
N VAL A 53 8.09 42.76 -4.31
CA VAL A 53 9.52 42.77 -3.91
C VAL A 53 10.03 41.36 -3.60
N ALA A 54 9.22 40.52 -2.95
CA ALA A 54 9.58 39.13 -2.67
C ALA A 54 9.64 38.28 -3.96
N GLU A 55 8.76 38.52 -4.94
CA GLU A 55 8.77 37.86 -6.25
C GLU A 55 10.06 38.17 -7.03
N LEU A 56 10.51 39.43 -7.03
CA LEU A 56 11.77 39.84 -7.68
C LEU A 56 13.01 39.15 -7.07
N ARG A 57 13.02 38.92 -5.76
CA ARG A 57 14.12 38.21 -5.06
C ARG A 57 14.14 36.70 -5.32
N LYS A 58 13.01 36.10 -5.69
CA LYS A 58 12.91 34.66 -5.97
C LYS A 58 13.41 34.29 -7.38
N GLN A 59 13.38 35.23 -8.32
CA GLN A 59 13.87 35.00 -9.69
C GLN A 59 15.39 34.78 -9.78
N THR A 60 16.14 35.05 -8.72
CA THR A 60 17.61 34.92 -8.64
C THR A 60 18.10 33.63 -7.98
N ALA A 61 17.22 32.70 -7.59
CA ALA A 61 17.64 31.46 -6.93
C ALA A 61 18.25 30.47 -7.93
N THR A 62 19.47 30.03 -7.65
CA THR A 62 20.18 28.98 -8.40
C THR A 62 19.49 27.63 -8.22
N THR A 63 19.35 26.90 -9.32
CA THR A 63 18.58 25.68 -9.53
C THR A 63 19.31 24.37 -9.24
N THR A 64 20.41 24.43 -8.49
CA THR A 64 21.24 23.27 -8.17
C THR A 64 20.56 22.27 -7.22
N GLU A 65 19.63 22.73 -6.40
CA GLU A 65 18.84 21.89 -5.49
C GLU A 65 17.36 21.84 -5.88
N LEU A 66 16.71 20.71 -5.61
CA LEU A 66 15.26 20.60 -5.72
C LEU A 66 14.59 21.42 -4.61
N ASP A 67 13.62 22.23 -5.02
CA ASP A 67 12.69 22.95 -4.14
C ASP A 67 11.23 22.55 -4.42
N HIS A 68 10.30 23.05 -3.61
CA HIS A 68 8.87 22.76 -3.74
C HIS A 68 8.23 23.28 -5.05
N SER A 69 8.95 24.14 -5.79
CA SER A 69 8.49 24.70 -7.07
C SER A 69 8.87 23.82 -8.26
N GLY A 70 9.87 22.94 -8.09
CA GLY A 70 10.34 22.03 -9.14
C GLY A 70 11.26 22.68 -10.17
N GLY A 71 11.93 23.79 -9.82
CA GLY A 71 12.81 24.53 -10.73
C GLY A 71 13.90 23.64 -11.34
N ARG A 72 14.60 22.85 -10.50
CA ARG A 72 15.61 21.89 -10.97
C ARG A 72 15.04 20.85 -11.94
N LEU A 73 13.85 20.31 -11.66
CA LEU A 73 13.18 19.34 -12.53
C LEU A 73 12.90 19.94 -13.93
N VAL A 74 12.49 21.22 -13.99
CA VAL A 74 12.26 21.91 -15.26
C VAL A 74 13.54 22.04 -16.07
N GLU A 75 14.65 22.39 -15.42
CA GLU A 75 15.93 22.51 -16.10
C GLU A 75 16.44 21.17 -16.61
N LEU A 76 16.41 20.13 -15.77
CA LEU A 76 16.85 18.78 -16.15
C LEU A 76 16.00 18.18 -17.28
N SER A 77 14.68 18.44 -17.27
CA SER A 77 13.77 17.92 -18.30
C SER A 77 13.76 18.75 -19.59
N GLY A 78 14.33 19.95 -19.59
CA GLY A 78 14.26 20.87 -20.73
C GLY A 78 12.83 21.32 -21.07
N PHE A 79 11.90 21.29 -20.12
CA PHE A 79 10.49 21.59 -20.38
C PHE A 79 10.28 23.10 -20.62
N ARG A 80 10.06 23.48 -21.89
CA ARG A 80 9.86 24.89 -22.30
C ARG A 80 8.71 25.61 -21.57
N GLY A 81 7.65 24.90 -21.20
CA GLY A 81 6.51 25.46 -20.46
C GLY A 81 6.73 25.52 -18.94
N GLY A 82 7.77 24.85 -18.44
CA GLY A 82 8.05 24.67 -17.02
C GLY A 82 8.25 25.97 -16.23
N PRO A 83 8.97 27.00 -16.74
CA PRO A 83 9.19 28.23 -15.98
C PRO A 83 7.90 28.95 -15.57
N LYS A 84 6.86 28.89 -16.41
CA LYS A 84 5.53 29.47 -16.08
C LYS A 84 4.84 28.71 -14.96
N LEU A 85 4.95 27.38 -14.93
CA LEU A 85 4.38 26.56 -13.87
C LEU A 85 5.14 26.74 -12.55
N VAL A 86 6.48 26.78 -12.61
CA VAL A 86 7.34 27.10 -11.46
C VAL A 86 6.94 28.44 -10.85
N GLN A 87 6.78 29.48 -11.67
CA GLN A 87 6.33 30.79 -11.20
C GLN A 87 4.95 30.72 -10.53
N ARG A 88 3.98 29.99 -11.12
CA ARG A 88 2.65 29.81 -10.52
C ARG A 88 2.72 29.12 -9.16
N ILE A 89 3.60 28.13 -8.98
CA ILE A 89 3.79 27.44 -7.69
C ILE A 89 4.52 28.36 -6.69
N GLN A 90 5.48 29.16 -7.14
CA GLN A 90 6.14 30.16 -6.29
C GLN A 90 5.18 31.27 -5.83
N THR A 91 4.15 31.60 -6.61
CA THR A 91 3.09 32.53 -6.18
C THR A 91 2.07 31.83 -5.28
N ASN A 92 1.69 30.59 -5.60
CA ASN A 92 0.77 29.77 -4.82
C ASN A 92 1.37 28.38 -4.52
N PRO A 93 1.97 28.18 -3.32
CA PRO A 93 2.65 26.93 -2.94
C PRO A 93 1.77 25.68 -2.96
N ARG A 94 0.44 25.85 -2.88
CA ARG A 94 -0.57 24.78 -2.90
C ARG A 94 -1.15 24.54 -4.29
N ASN A 95 -0.55 25.12 -5.34
CA ASN A 95 -0.99 24.91 -6.71
C ASN A 95 -0.65 23.48 -7.19
N SER A 96 -1.48 22.53 -6.76
CA SER A 96 -1.33 21.10 -7.03
C SER A 96 -1.38 20.82 -8.53
N GLU A 97 -2.31 21.44 -9.24
CA GLU A 97 -2.46 21.29 -10.70
C GLU A 97 -1.17 21.62 -11.43
N ALA A 98 -0.55 22.77 -11.15
CA ALA A 98 0.70 23.18 -11.77
C ALA A 98 1.86 22.21 -11.44
N ARG A 99 1.93 21.71 -10.21
CA ARG A 99 2.98 20.75 -9.80
C ARG A 99 2.77 19.39 -10.47
N LEU A 100 1.53 18.90 -10.54
CA LEU A 100 1.20 17.65 -11.22
C LEU A 100 1.47 17.76 -12.74
N ASP A 101 1.22 18.90 -13.36
CA ASP A 101 1.55 19.12 -14.78
C ASP A 101 3.05 19.11 -15.05
N LEU A 102 3.85 19.72 -14.15
CA LEU A 102 5.32 19.63 -14.20
C LEU A 102 5.79 18.17 -14.15
N VAL A 103 5.29 17.41 -13.17
CA VAL A 103 5.67 16.00 -12.99
C VAL A 103 5.19 15.14 -14.16
N LYS A 104 3.95 15.34 -14.64
CA LYS A 104 3.43 14.67 -15.84
C LYS A 104 4.35 14.88 -17.04
N HIS A 105 4.85 16.10 -17.25
CA HIS A 105 5.79 16.35 -18.34
C HIS A 105 7.12 15.63 -18.12
N ALA A 106 7.70 15.71 -16.93
CA ALA A 106 8.95 15.03 -16.61
C ALA A 106 8.86 13.50 -16.83
N LEU A 107 7.72 12.89 -16.48
CA LEU A 107 7.47 11.46 -16.67
C LEU A 107 7.05 11.08 -18.10
N LYS A 108 6.74 12.03 -18.98
CA LYS A 108 6.47 11.75 -20.41
C LYS A 108 7.73 11.47 -21.20
N HIS A 109 8.89 11.94 -20.73
CA HIS A 109 10.13 11.57 -21.35
C HIS A 109 10.27 10.03 -21.28
N PRO A 110 10.67 9.36 -22.38
CA PRO A 110 11.07 7.96 -22.33
C PRO A 110 12.17 7.82 -21.26
N VAL A 111 12.45 6.61 -20.77
CA VAL A 111 13.50 6.36 -19.76
C VAL A 111 14.74 7.18 -20.12
N THR A 112 14.85 8.35 -19.50
CA THR A 112 15.99 9.24 -19.71
C THR A 112 17.09 8.63 -18.89
N ASP A 113 18.31 8.63 -19.41
CA ASP A 113 19.51 8.16 -18.70
C ASP A 113 19.83 8.97 -17.43
N ASN A 114 18.93 9.87 -17.02
CA ASN A 114 19.04 10.71 -15.85
C ASN A 114 18.07 10.28 -14.72
N PRO A 115 18.50 9.39 -13.81
CA PRO A 115 17.79 9.05 -12.57
C PRO A 115 17.36 10.27 -11.72
N LEU A 116 18.06 11.41 -11.81
CA LEU A 116 17.77 12.61 -11.02
C LEU A 116 16.41 13.24 -11.41
N ILE A 117 15.99 13.12 -12.67
CA ILE A 117 14.65 13.57 -13.12
C ILE A 117 13.56 12.75 -12.40
N PHE A 118 13.71 11.42 -12.36
CA PHE A 118 12.74 10.54 -11.71
C PHE A 118 12.72 10.74 -10.20
N ARG A 119 13.88 10.97 -9.60
CA ARG A 119 14.00 11.33 -8.18
C ARG A 119 13.24 12.60 -7.86
N ASP A 120 13.45 13.67 -8.64
CA ASP A 120 12.82 14.96 -8.39
C ASP A 120 11.31 14.89 -8.60
N ALA A 121 10.87 14.20 -9.66
CA ALA A 121 9.47 13.91 -9.89
C ALA A 121 8.84 13.12 -8.73
N LEU A 122 9.55 12.12 -8.20
CA LEU A 122 9.10 11.33 -7.06
C LEU A 122 8.89 12.18 -5.81
N VAL A 123 9.88 13.00 -5.44
CA VAL A 123 9.81 13.83 -4.24
C VAL A 123 8.68 14.88 -4.37
N LEU A 124 8.48 15.47 -5.56
CA LEU A 124 7.36 16.38 -5.81
C LEU A 124 5.99 15.69 -5.78
N CYS A 125 5.88 14.46 -6.29
CA CYS A 125 4.66 13.66 -6.17
C CYS A 125 4.32 13.37 -4.70
N PHE A 126 5.31 12.97 -3.90
CA PHE A 126 5.07 12.69 -2.48
C PHE A 126 4.81 13.94 -1.66
N LEU A 127 5.35 15.11 -2.06
CA LEU A 127 4.90 16.39 -1.53
C LEU A 127 3.39 16.56 -1.73
N GLU A 128 2.86 16.35 -2.95
CA GLU A 128 1.41 16.45 -3.22
C GLU A 128 0.58 15.49 -2.39
N VAL A 129 1.02 14.23 -2.31
CA VAL A 129 0.36 13.22 -1.48
C VAL A 129 0.32 13.70 -0.02
N GLU A 130 1.45 14.12 0.54
CA GLU A 130 1.57 14.50 1.96
C GLU A 130 0.83 15.79 2.36
N LEU A 131 0.56 16.69 1.40
CA LEU A 131 -0.32 17.84 1.62
C LEU A 131 -1.75 17.41 1.97
N GLY A 132 -2.15 16.18 1.64
CA GLY A 132 -3.33 15.50 2.18
C GLY A 132 -4.61 15.61 1.35
N VAL A 133 -4.60 16.35 0.24
CA VAL A 133 -5.71 16.40 -0.72
C VAL A 133 -5.44 15.39 -1.83
N LEU A 134 -5.95 14.17 -1.66
CA LEU A 134 -5.72 13.04 -2.54
C LEU A 134 -6.71 13.02 -3.71
N ASN A 135 -6.21 12.67 -4.89
CA ASN A 135 -7.01 12.45 -6.09
C ASN A 135 -6.42 11.29 -6.91
N VAL A 136 -7.02 10.97 -8.06
CA VAL A 136 -6.52 9.84 -8.86
C VAL A 136 -5.16 10.15 -9.50
N ASP A 137 -4.98 11.37 -10.00
CA ASP A 137 -3.78 11.77 -10.71
C ASP A 137 -2.55 11.80 -9.81
N ASN A 138 -2.66 12.36 -8.60
CA ASN A 138 -1.53 12.43 -7.68
C ASN A 138 -1.06 11.04 -7.23
N LEU A 139 -1.97 10.10 -6.96
CA LEU A 139 -1.62 8.74 -6.60
C LEU A 139 -1.02 7.96 -7.79
N ARG A 140 -1.60 8.09 -8.99
CA ARG A 140 -1.05 7.45 -10.20
C ARG A 140 0.35 7.94 -10.51
N LEU A 141 0.59 9.25 -10.42
CA LEU A 141 1.89 9.84 -10.66
C LEU A 141 2.90 9.47 -9.58
N ALA A 142 2.49 9.41 -8.31
CA ALA A 142 3.36 8.92 -7.24
C ALA A 142 3.77 7.46 -7.46
N GLN A 143 2.83 6.59 -7.83
CA GLN A 143 3.12 5.19 -8.18
C GLN A 143 4.09 5.08 -9.37
N LEU A 144 3.84 5.85 -10.43
CA LEU A 144 4.67 5.84 -11.64
C LEU A 144 6.08 6.37 -11.37
N ALA A 145 6.20 7.51 -10.69
CA ALA A 145 7.50 8.08 -10.34
C ALA A 145 8.29 7.15 -9.43
N GLN A 146 7.64 6.51 -8.45
CA GLN A 146 8.30 5.57 -7.54
C GLN A 146 8.84 4.37 -8.30
N HIS A 147 8.03 3.82 -9.22
CA HIS A 147 8.44 2.68 -10.03
C HIS A 147 9.62 3.03 -10.94
N ARG A 148 9.53 4.15 -11.67
CA ARG A 148 10.61 4.59 -12.57
C ARG A 148 11.90 4.91 -11.84
N TYR A 149 11.82 5.57 -10.68
CA TYR A 149 13.01 5.88 -9.92
C TYR A 149 13.66 4.63 -9.33
N LEU A 150 12.86 3.71 -8.77
CA LEU A 150 13.37 2.42 -8.28
C LEU A 150 14.08 1.63 -9.38
N GLU A 151 13.47 1.52 -10.56
CA GLU A 151 14.06 0.83 -11.71
C GLU A 151 15.36 1.50 -12.18
N SER A 152 15.30 2.82 -12.42
CA SER A 152 16.43 3.60 -12.90
C SER A 152 17.61 3.58 -11.93
N LEU A 153 17.36 3.79 -10.63
CA LEU A 153 18.40 3.74 -9.59
C LEU A 153 19.03 2.34 -9.48
N THR A 154 18.21 1.29 -9.54
CA THR A 154 18.70 -0.10 -9.47
C THR A 154 19.62 -0.43 -10.64
N LEU A 155 19.25 -0.02 -11.86
CA LEU A 155 20.07 -0.21 -13.05
C LEU A 155 21.42 0.52 -12.93
N THR A 156 21.40 1.80 -12.54
CA THR A 156 22.65 2.57 -12.37
C THR A 156 23.55 1.97 -11.28
N LEU A 157 22.97 1.49 -10.17
CA LEU A 157 23.73 0.82 -9.12
C LEU A 157 24.32 -0.52 -9.59
N ASP A 158 23.56 -1.33 -10.34
CA ASP A 158 24.05 -2.60 -10.91
C ASP A 158 25.24 -2.36 -11.85
N GLU A 159 25.18 -1.34 -12.71
CA GLU A 159 26.26 -0.97 -13.63
C GLU A 159 27.53 -0.54 -12.89
N VAL A 160 27.38 0.38 -11.92
CA VAL A 160 28.51 0.91 -11.15
C VAL A 160 29.15 -0.18 -10.28
N VAL A 161 28.35 -0.92 -9.50
CA VAL A 161 28.85 -1.97 -8.61
C VAL A 161 29.38 -3.18 -9.40
N GLY A 162 28.78 -3.50 -10.56
CA GLY A 162 29.30 -4.51 -11.48
C GLY A 162 30.69 -4.16 -12.00
N SER A 163 30.93 -2.88 -12.32
CA SER A 163 32.22 -2.39 -12.77
C SER A 163 33.28 -2.32 -11.66
N GLU A 164 32.89 -1.95 -10.44
CA GLU A 164 33.80 -1.77 -9.29
C GLU A 164 34.13 -3.10 -8.58
N ALA A 165 33.21 -4.06 -8.55
CA ALA A 165 33.45 -5.36 -7.93
C ALA A 165 34.45 -6.24 -8.70
N ALA A 166 34.71 -5.95 -9.97
CA ALA A 166 35.81 -6.53 -10.73
C ALA A 166 37.19 -6.06 -10.23
N ALA A 167 37.25 -5.00 -9.41
CA ALA A 167 38.49 -4.33 -9.00
C ALA A 167 38.87 -4.48 -7.51
N SER A 168 37.93 -4.69 -6.57
CA SER A 168 38.26 -4.55 -5.12
C SER A 168 37.70 -5.57 -4.12
N GLY A 169 36.83 -6.53 -4.50
CA GLY A 169 36.36 -7.57 -3.58
C GLY A 169 35.43 -7.12 -2.42
N GLU A 170 35.15 -5.81 -2.27
CA GLU A 170 34.38 -5.21 -1.16
C GLU A 170 32.86 -5.08 -1.40
N GLY A 171 32.28 -5.87 -2.31
CA GLY A 171 30.90 -5.69 -2.78
C GLY A 171 29.76 -6.12 -1.82
N SER A 172 29.90 -6.14 -0.49
CA SER A 172 28.90 -6.81 0.38
C SER A 172 27.66 -5.94 0.74
N THR A 173 27.85 -4.66 1.08
CA THR A 173 26.74 -3.80 1.55
C THR A 173 25.92 -3.20 0.42
N GLN A 174 26.57 -2.72 -0.65
CA GLN A 174 25.88 -2.20 -1.83
C GLN A 174 25.09 -3.30 -2.56
N ARG A 175 25.62 -4.52 -2.68
CA ARG A 175 24.86 -5.65 -3.26
C ARG A 175 23.63 -6.01 -2.44
N LYS A 176 23.73 -5.99 -1.11
CA LYS A 176 22.56 -6.13 -0.22
C LYS A 176 21.56 -5.00 -0.44
N GLY A 177 22.03 -3.77 -0.61
CA GLY A 177 21.21 -2.61 -0.94
C GLY A 177 20.49 -2.74 -2.29
N ILE A 178 21.17 -3.22 -3.33
CA ILE A 178 20.59 -3.50 -4.65
C ILE A 178 19.53 -4.60 -4.54
N TRP A 179 19.83 -5.69 -3.81
CA TRP A 179 18.85 -6.74 -3.55
C TRP A 179 17.60 -6.19 -2.84
N TYR A 180 17.80 -5.34 -1.84
CA TYR A 180 16.73 -4.65 -1.13
C TYR A 180 15.84 -3.84 -2.08
N LEU A 181 16.42 -3.01 -2.96
CA LEU A 181 15.66 -2.23 -3.93
C LEU A 181 14.88 -3.12 -4.92
N LYS A 182 15.50 -4.20 -5.41
CA LYS A 182 14.85 -5.20 -6.29
C LYS A 182 13.66 -5.86 -5.60
N GLU A 183 13.81 -6.24 -4.33
CA GLU A 183 12.71 -6.82 -3.57
C GLU A 183 11.62 -5.79 -3.30
N ILE A 184 11.95 -4.54 -2.95
CA ILE A 184 10.96 -3.47 -2.83
C ILE A 184 10.16 -3.31 -4.13
N ALA A 185 10.82 -3.29 -5.29
CA ALA A 185 10.16 -3.17 -6.60
C ALA A 185 9.19 -4.35 -6.88
N LYS A 186 9.53 -5.58 -6.47
CA LYS A 186 8.62 -6.74 -6.58
C LYS A 186 7.39 -6.62 -5.66
N ASN A 187 7.55 -5.93 -4.54
CA ASN A 187 6.51 -5.78 -3.52
C ASN A 187 5.57 -4.59 -3.79
N VAL A 188 6.10 -3.50 -4.35
CA VAL A 188 5.32 -2.32 -4.77
C VAL A 188 4.73 -2.57 -6.16
N LYS A 189 3.46 -2.98 -6.20
CA LYS A 189 2.73 -3.15 -7.47
C LYS A 189 2.00 -1.88 -7.87
N LEU A 190 2.08 -1.50 -9.14
CA LEU A 190 1.18 -0.53 -9.74
C LEU A 190 -0.26 -1.04 -9.62
N ARG A 191 -1.17 -0.17 -9.19
CA ARG A 191 -2.59 -0.49 -9.04
C ARG A 191 -3.38 0.43 -9.95
N SER A 192 -4.38 -0.13 -10.64
CA SER A 192 -5.37 0.71 -11.29
C SER A 192 -6.23 1.39 -10.23
N ILE A 193 -6.61 2.63 -10.51
CA ILE A 193 -7.55 3.40 -9.71
C ILE A 193 -8.68 3.71 -10.68
N ASP A 194 -9.77 2.93 -10.60
CA ASP A 194 -10.80 2.93 -11.63
C ASP A 194 -11.84 4.03 -11.42
N ASN A 195 -11.93 4.58 -10.20
CA ASN A 195 -12.91 5.59 -9.85
C ASN A 195 -12.23 6.94 -9.65
N ASP A 196 -12.76 7.98 -10.30
CA ASP A 196 -12.34 9.35 -10.04
C ASP A 196 -12.81 9.80 -8.64
N PHE A 197 -11.93 10.48 -7.90
CA PHE A 197 -12.23 10.99 -6.58
C PHE A 197 -11.29 12.14 -6.19
N VAL A 198 -11.79 12.96 -5.26
CA VAL A 198 -11.00 13.91 -4.50
C VAL A 198 -11.34 13.72 -3.02
N ILE A 199 -10.33 13.55 -2.17
CA ILE A 199 -10.47 13.39 -0.72
C ILE A 199 -9.48 14.30 -0.02
N ASP A 200 -10.00 15.20 0.81
CA ASP A 200 -9.22 15.99 1.76
C ASP A 200 -9.11 15.23 3.09
N LEU A 201 -8.00 14.51 3.28
CA LEU A 201 -7.76 13.74 4.50
C LEU A 201 -7.72 14.61 5.77
N PRO A 202 -7.04 15.78 5.79
CA PRO A 202 -7.14 16.71 6.92
C PRO A 202 -8.59 17.04 7.31
N SER A 203 -9.40 17.50 6.36
CA SER A 203 -10.79 17.88 6.63
C SER A 203 -11.64 16.70 7.11
N VAL A 204 -11.42 15.50 6.56
CA VAL A 204 -12.13 14.28 6.99
C VAL A 204 -11.69 13.86 8.38
N LEU A 205 -10.41 13.96 8.72
CA LEU A 205 -9.88 13.61 10.03
C LEU A 205 -10.44 14.54 11.13
N GLU A 206 -10.59 15.82 10.83
CA GLU A 206 -11.18 16.81 11.73
C GLU A 206 -12.68 16.57 11.95
N THR A 207 -13.45 16.42 10.88
CA THR A 207 -14.91 16.30 10.96
C THR A 207 -15.39 14.91 11.39
N GLY A 208 -14.63 13.85 11.07
CA GLY A 208 -15.00 12.46 11.32
C GLY A 208 -16.26 11.98 10.59
N ARG A 209 -16.79 12.77 9.65
CA ARG A 209 -18.03 12.47 8.92
C ARG A 209 -17.71 11.80 7.59
N LEU A 210 -17.97 10.49 7.51
CA LEU A 210 -17.85 9.72 6.28
C LEU A 210 -19.14 8.96 6.00
N ARG A 211 -19.58 8.98 4.74
CA ARG A 211 -20.68 8.12 4.30
C ARG A 211 -20.17 6.69 4.12
N ARG A 212 -21.04 5.69 4.33
CA ARG A 212 -20.69 4.27 4.13
C ARG A 212 -20.10 4.01 2.75
N ASP A 213 -20.70 4.55 1.70
CA ASP A 213 -20.23 4.38 0.32
C ASP A 213 -18.82 4.92 0.09
N GLU A 214 -18.43 6.00 0.79
CA GLU A 214 -17.10 6.57 0.69
C GLU A 214 -16.06 5.67 1.35
N VAL A 215 -16.39 5.09 2.51
CA VAL A 215 -15.51 4.13 3.18
C VAL A 215 -15.33 2.89 2.31
N VAL A 216 -16.43 2.32 1.80
CA VAL A 216 -16.40 1.09 1.00
C VAL A 216 -15.67 1.27 -0.33
N ARG A 217 -15.97 2.33 -1.09
CA ARG A 217 -15.44 2.49 -2.45
C ARG A 217 -14.13 3.28 -2.49
N LYS A 218 -14.05 4.41 -1.80
CA LYS A 218 -12.89 5.31 -1.89
C LYS A 218 -11.79 4.88 -0.93
N PHE A 219 -12.09 4.69 0.35
CA PHE A 219 -11.07 4.33 1.35
C PHE A 219 -10.51 2.93 1.13
N GLY A 220 -11.29 1.98 0.61
CA GLY A 220 -10.78 0.67 0.21
C GLY A 220 -9.71 0.73 -0.89
N ALA A 221 -9.98 1.49 -1.96
CA ALA A 221 -9.01 1.71 -3.03
C ALA A 221 -7.77 2.48 -2.53
N LEU A 222 -7.98 3.50 -1.70
CA LEU A 222 -6.90 4.25 -1.06
C LEU A 222 -6.00 3.35 -0.19
N ALA A 223 -6.57 2.46 0.62
CA ALA A 223 -5.79 1.54 1.44
C ALA A 223 -4.88 0.64 0.59
N GLU A 224 -5.39 0.13 -0.54
CA GLU A 224 -4.61 -0.70 -1.46
C GLU A 224 -3.46 0.08 -2.13
N VAL A 225 -3.71 1.33 -2.53
CA VAL A 225 -2.72 2.18 -3.22
C VAL A 225 -1.70 2.76 -2.24
N LEU A 226 -2.16 3.41 -1.17
CA LEU A 226 -1.30 4.04 -0.18
C LEU A 226 -0.40 3.02 0.53
N GLY A 227 -0.87 1.80 0.78
CA GLY A 227 0.00 0.76 1.33
C GLY A 227 1.18 0.36 0.43
N ASN A 228 1.16 0.75 -0.86
CA ASN A 228 2.30 0.60 -1.78
C ASN A 228 3.12 1.91 -1.92
N LEU A 229 2.78 2.96 -1.19
CA LEU A 229 3.43 4.29 -1.23
C LEU A 229 4.05 4.61 0.14
N PRO A 230 5.16 3.95 0.52
CA PRO A 230 5.76 4.05 1.86
C PRO A 230 6.30 5.44 2.23
N LEU A 231 6.49 6.35 1.27
CA LEU A 231 6.89 7.73 1.54
C LEU A 231 5.71 8.64 1.96
N ALA A 232 4.47 8.14 1.95
CA ALA A 232 3.26 8.89 2.31
C ALA A 232 2.93 8.77 3.81
N ARG A 233 3.91 9.04 4.68
CA ARG A 233 3.85 8.87 6.14
C ARG A 233 2.68 9.63 6.78
N HIS A 234 2.55 10.95 6.57
CA HIS A 234 1.46 11.70 7.19
C HIS A 234 0.08 11.28 6.64
N CYS A 235 0.02 10.87 5.38
CA CYS A 235 -1.20 10.30 4.82
C CYS A 235 -1.59 8.97 5.45
N HIS A 236 -0.62 8.09 5.72
CA HIS A 236 -0.88 6.86 6.47
C HIS A 236 -1.39 7.17 7.87
N GLU A 237 -0.76 8.09 8.59
CA GLU A 237 -1.19 8.52 9.93
C GLU A 237 -2.63 9.04 9.91
N ARG A 238 -2.97 9.94 8.96
CA ARG A 238 -4.34 10.46 8.81
C ARG A 238 -5.33 9.36 8.46
N MET A 239 -4.97 8.46 7.53
CA MET A 239 -5.81 7.32 7.15
C MET A 239 -6.08 6.39 8.33
N HIS A 240 -5.05 6.06 9.13
CA HIS A 240 -5.22 5.25 10.33
C HIS A 240 -6.18 5.93 11.32
N GLY A 241 -5.98 7.21 11.61
CA GLY A 241 -6.84 7.97 12.52
C GLY A 241 -8.29 8.08 12.04
N ILE A 242 -8.52 8.30 10.74
CA ILE A 242 -9.87 8.32 10.16
C ILE A 242 -10.55 6.96 10.29
N LEU A 243 -9.87 5.90 9.84
CA LEU A 243 -10.43 4.53 9.83
C LEU A 243 -10.71 4.04 11.26
N GLU A 244 -9.85 4.39 12.23
CA GLU A 244 -10.08 4.11 13.64
C GLU A 244 -11.32 4.80 14.20
N LYS A 245 -11.50 6.10 13.93
CA LYS A 245 -12.66 6.87 14.39
C LYS A 245 -13.98 6.28 13.88
N VAL A 246 -14.02 5.85 12.62
CA VAL A 246 -15.27 5.38 11.99
C VAL A 246 -15.51 3.87 12.15
N HIS A 247 -14.51 3.08 12.57
CA HIS A 247 -14.59 1.61 12.66
C HIS A 247 -15.81 1.12 13.47
N LYS A 248 -16.16 1.77 14.58
CA LYS A 248 -17.33 1.38 15.40
C LYS A 248 -18.65 1.49 14.65
N GLN A 249 -18.78 2.47 13.76
CA GLN A 249 -20.00 2.72 12.98
C GLN A 249 -19.98 1.97 11.65
N LEU A 250 -18.79 1.86 11.04
CA LEU A 250 -18.55 1.24 9.74
C LEU A 250 -17.46 0.18 9.89
N PRO A 251 -17.82 -1.07 10.25
CA PRO A 251 -16.87 -2.14 10.52
C PRO A 251 -15.86 -2.42 9.40
N ILE A 252 -16.26 -2.21 8.14
CA ILE A 252 -15.38 -2.36 6.97
C ILE A 252 -14.12 -1.45 7.03
N ALA A 253 -14.19 -0.33 7.76
CA ALA A 253 -13.03 0.56 7.95
C ALA A 253 -11.88 -0.15 8.69
N GLY A 254 -12.20 -1.06 9.63
CA GLY A 254 -11.18 -1.85 10.31
C GLY A 254 -10.45 -2.80 9.35
N CYS A 255 -11.14 -3.34 8.35
CA CYS A 255 -10.49 -4.10 7.27
C CYS A 255 -9.55 -3.25 6.42
N HIS A 256 -9.97 -2.04 6.03
CA HIS A 256 -9.08 -1.14 5.27
C HIS A 256 -7.86 -0.72 6.09
N ARG A 257 -8.02 -0.56 7.40
CA ARG A 257 -6.90 -0.29 8.32
C ARG A 257 -5.94 -1.49 8.39
N SER A 258 -6.48 -2.70 8.43
CA SER A 258 -5.71 -3.95 8.40
C SER A 258 -4.89 -4.08 7.10
N ILE A 259 -5.46 -3.73 5.94
CA ILE A 259 -4.76 -3.72 4.64
C ILE A 259 -3.52 -2.81 4.68
N LEU A 260 -3.66 -1.60 5.23
CA LEU A 260 -2.54 -0.65 5.36
C LEU A 260 -1.41 -1.24 6.21
N LEU A 261 -1.75 -1.74 7.41
CA LEU A 261 -0.78 -2.34 8.32
C LEU A 261 -0.06 -3.54 7.69
N ARG A 262 -0.80 -4.47 7.07
CA ARG A 262 -0.21 -5.65 6.41
C ARG A 262 0.76 -5.26 5.30
N LYS A 263 0.42 -4.26 4.49
CA LYS A 263 1.30 -3.81 3.40
C LYS A 263 2.55 -3.10 3.92
N GLN A 264 2.40 -2.29 4.97
CA GLN A 264 3.54 -1.65 5.62
C GLN A 264 4.49 -2.69 6.22
N ALA A 265 3.96 -3.65 7.00
CA ALA A 265 4.71 -4.76 7.56
C ALA A 265 5.46 -5.56 6.48
N ARG A 266 4.83 -5.78 5.33
CA ARG A 266 5.45 -6.45 4.17
C ARG A 266 6.66 -5.69 3.61
N LEU A 267 6.58 -4.37 3.48
CA LEU A 267 7.73 -3.56 3.04
C LEU A 267 8.84 -3.52 4.10
N GLN A 268 8.47 -3.40 5.38
CA GLN A 268 9.40 -3.44 6.50
C GLN A 268 10.11 -4.80 6.61
N MET A 269 9.44 -5.91 6.30
CA MET A 269 10.09 -7.23 6.27
C MET A 269 11.19 -7.36 5.22
N VAL A 270 11.07 -6.65 4.09
CA VAL A 270 12.14 -6.59 3.09
C VAL A 270 13.37 -5.89 3.69
N ALA A 271 13.16 -4.76 4.37
CA ALA A 271 14.22 -4.04 5.06
C ALA A 271 14.85 -4.86 6.22
N PHE A 272 14.02 -5.54 7.01
CA PHE A 272 14.46 -6.46 8.07
C PHE A 272 15.34 -7.58 7.52
N THR A 273 14.93 -8.19 6.41
CA THR A 273 15.71 -9.25 5.74
C THR A 273 17.02 -8.71 5.18
N ALA A 274 17.06 -7.44 4.76
CA ALA A 274 18.26 -6.76 4.31
C ALA A 274 19.23 -6.36 5.44
N GLY A 275 18.79 -6.47 6.71
CA GLY A 275 19.63 -6.27 7.89
C GLY A 275 19.13 -5.24 8.92
N GLN A 276 18.01 -4.54 8.66
CA GLN A 276 17.42 -3.58 9.62
C GLN A 276 16.64 -4.31 10.72
N ARG A 277 17.36 -4.96 11.64
CA ARG A 277 16.79 -5.82 12.68
C ARG A 277 15.95 -5.07 13.71
N GLU A 278 16.20 -3.78 13.88
CA GLU A 278 15.43 -2.86 14.72
C GLU A 278 13.93 -2.79 14.37
N LEU A 279 13.54 -3.23 13.16
CA LEU A 279 12.15 -3.26 12.72
C LEU A 279 11.34 -4.45 13.27
N GLU A 280 11.98 -5.43 13.93
CA GLU A 280 11.32 -6.66 14.41
C GLU A 280 10.03 -6.38 15.19
N SER A 281 10.15 -5.62 16.29
CA SER A 281 9.04 -5.30 17.19
C SER A 281 7.94 -4.52 16.47
N GLN A 282 8.31 -3.58 15.60
CA GLN A 282 7.34 -2.80 14.85
C GLN A 282 6.52 -3.68 13.89
N ILE A 283 7.18 -4.63 13.22
CA ILE A 283 6.51 -5.52 12.28
C ILE A 283 5.56 -6.47 13.01
N SER A 284 6.00 -7.05 14.13
CA SER A 284 5.16 -7.97 14.90
C SER A 284 3.94 -7.28 15.49
N GLU A 285 4.13 -6.09 16.10
CA GLU A 285 3.03 -5.27 16.62
C GLU A 285 2.02 -4.87 15.54
N GLN A 286 2.49 -4.47 14.36
CA GLN A 286 1.62 -4.11 13.24
C GLN A 286 0.76 -5.29 12.77
N LEU A 287 1.34 -6.48 12.66
CA LEU A 287 0.63 -7.68 12.21
C LEU A 287 -0.39 -8.17 13.25
N GLU A 288 -0.03 -8.14 14.53
CA GLU A 288 -0.95 -8.46 15.63
C GLU A 288 -2.12 -7.47 15.70
N THR A 289 -1.82 -6.18 15.59
CA THR A 289 -2.83 -5.12 15.54
C THR A 289 -3.75 -5.29 14.33
N ALA A 290 -3.19 -5.57 13.16
CA ALA A 290 -3.96 -5.82 11.94
C ALA A 290 -4.90 -7.02 12.10
N MET A 291 -4.44 -8.09 12.76
CA MET A 291 -5.20 -9.31 12.97
C MET A 291 -6.35 -9.10 13.95
N SER A 292 -6.07 -8.43 15.06
CA SER A 292 -7.05 -8.08 16.09
C SER A 292 -8.20 -7.23 15.51
N ILE A 293 -7.86 -6.14 14.81
CA ILE A 293 -8.84 -5.23 14.20
C ILE A 293 -9.69 -5.96 13.15
N LEU A 294 -9.08 -6.82 12.35
CA LEU A 294 -9.77 -7.55 11.30
C LEU A 294 -10.75 -8.58 11.85
N LYS A 295 -10.36 -9.33 12.89
CA LYS A 295 -11.26 -10.24 13.61
C LYS A 295 -12.46 -9.51 14.21
N GLN A 296 -12.22 -8.35 14.82
CA GLN A 296 -13.30 -7.50 15.33
C GLN A 296 -14.23 -7.03 14.21
N SER A 297 -13.66 -6.61 13.07
CA SER A 297 -14.41 -6.18 11.88
C SER A 297 -15.30 -7.31 11.34
N LEU A 298 -14.75 -8.52 11.19
CA LEU A 298 -15.48 -9.70 10.72
C LEU A 298 -16.66 -10.06 11.64
N LYS A 299 -16.45 -10.01 12.97
CA LYS A 299 -17.51 -10.25 13.96
C LYS A 299 -18.66 -9.26 13.82
N LEU A 300 -18.35 -7.98 13.62
CA LEU A 300 -19.36 -6.93 13.46
C LEU A 300 -20.09 -7.03 12.11
N LEU A 301 -19.36 -7.27 11.02
CA LEU A 301 -19.94 -7.43 9.67
C LEU A 301 -20.80 -8.69 9.53
N GLY A 302 -20.56 -9.73 10.32
CA GLY A 302 -21.44 -10.89 10.38
C GLY A 302 -22.90 -10.52 10.72
N ARG A 303 -23.11 -9.39 11.41
CA ARG A 303 -24.43 -8.92 11.87
C ARG A 303 -25.02 -7.83 10.96
N THR A 304 -24.18 -6.94 10.42
CA THR A 304 -24.63 -5.68 9.76
C THR A 304 -24.03 -5.46 8.36
N GLY A 305 -23.16 -6.36 7.90
CA GLY A 305 -22.38 -6.22 6.69
C GLY A 305 -23.03 -6.80 5.44
N THR A 306 -22.81 -6.14 4.31
CA THR A 306 -23.17 -6.68 2.99
C THR A 306 -22.32 -7.91 2.65
N ARG A 307 -22.72 -8.66 1.62
CA ARG A 307 -21.92 -9.80 1.12
C ARG A 307 -20.55 -9.34 0.60
N GLN A 308 -20.51 -8.21 -0.11
CA GLN A 308 -19.28 -7.66 -0.69
C GLN A 308 -18.30 -7.19 0.39
N GLU A 309 -18.77 -6.47 1.41
CA GLU A 309 -17.92 -6.05 2.54
C GLU A 309 -17.33 -7.27 3.28
N ARG A 310 -18.15 -8.30 3.52
CA ARG A 310 -17.68 -9.55 4.13
C ARG A 310 -16.63 -10.25 3.29
N ALA A 311 -16.83 -10.33 1.97
CA ALA A 311 -15.87 -10.95 1.06
C ALA A 311 -14.51 -10.24 1.09
N VAL A 312 -14.50 -8.90 1.09
CA VAL A 312 -13.26 -8.11 1.22
C VAL A 312 -12.53 -8.44 2.52
N CYS A 313 -13.24 -8.50 3.64
CA CYS A 313 -12.64 -8.83 4.94
C CYS A 313 -12.13 -10.28 5.02
N VAL A 314 -12.86 -11.24 4.44
CA VAL A 314 -12.44 -12.65 4.41
C VAL A 314 -11.18 -12.81 3.55
N ARG A 315 -11.14 -12.14 2.39
CA ARG A 315 -9.95 -12.12 1.53
C ARG A 315 -8.76 -11.52 2.27
N GLU A 316 -8.96 -10.40 2.96
CA GLU A 316 -7.91 -9.77 3.76
C GLU A 316 -7.46 -10.68 4.90
N PHE A 317 -8.39 -11.41 5.54
CA PHE A 317 -8.05 -12.34 6.61
C PHE A 317 -7.17 -13.47 6.08
N GLY A 318 -7.45 -13.97 4.88
CA GLY A 318 -6.61 -14.99 4.25
C GLY A 318 -5.21 -14.45 3.97
N LEU A 319 -5.11 -13.26 3.38
CA LEU A 319 -3.81 -12.63 3.08
C LEU A 319 -3.02 -12.33 4.34
N LEU A 320 -3.67 -11.85 5.40
CA LEU A 320 -3.01 -11.52 6.66
C LEU A 320 -2.55 -12.78 7.39
N THR A 321 -3.38 -13.82 7.48
CA THR A 321 -2.99 -15.10 8.07
C THR A 321 -1.82 -15.73 7.31
N GLN A 322 -1.82 -15.65 5.97
CA GLN A 322 -0.68 -16.09 5.16
C GLN A 322 0.59 -15.29 5.50
N THR A 323 0.45 -13.97 5.60
CA THR A 323 1.57 -13.06 5.92
C THR A 323 2.14 -13.38 7.30
N PHE A 324 1.26 -13.57 8.30
CA PHE A 324 1.61 -13.93 9.66
C PHE A 324 2.39 -15.24 9.73
N HIS A 325 1.90 -16.27 9.03
CA HIS A 325 2.55 -17.59 8.93
C HIS A 325 3.96 -17.48 8.35
N GLN A 326 4.15 -16.65 7.33
CA GLN A 326 5.46 -16.50 6.67
C GLN A 326 6.44 -15.65 7.49
N TYR A 327 5.95 -14.66 8.24
CA TYR A 327 6.80 -13.63 8.82
C TYR A 327 7.17 -13.88 10.27
N MET A 328 6.23 -14.35 11.11
CA MET A 328 6.50 -14.51 12.55
C MET A 328 7.68 -15.44 12.85
N PRO A 329 7.80 -16.63 12.23
CA PRO A 329 8.96 -17.48 12.47
C PRO A 329 10.28 -16.82 12.06
N ARG A 330 10.27 -16.01 10.99
CA ARG A 330 11.45 -15.28 10.49
C ARG A 330 11.86 -14.13 11.41
N LEU A 331 10.92 -13.61 12.18
CA LEU A 331 11.16 -12.64 13.25
C LEU A 331 11.61 -13.31 14.56
N GLY A 332 11.63 -14.65 14.62
CA GLY A 332 11.94 -15.39 15.85
C GLY A 332 10.73 -15.58 16.78
N HIS A 333 9.52 -15.27 16.32
CA HIS A 333 8.29 -15.50 17.08
C HIS A 333 7.64 -16.83 16.69
N PRO A 334 7.43 -17.77 17.63
CA PRO A 334 6.75 -19.01 17.34
C PRO A 334 5.29 -18.78 16.98
N LEU A 335 4.74 -19.61 16.09
CA LEU A 335 3.32 -19.54 15.74
C LEU A 335 2.48 -20.07 16.89
N SER A 336 1.60 -19.24 17.43
CA SER A 336 0.73 -19.63 18.54
C SER A 336 -0.36 -20.63 18.11
N ARG A 337 -0.94 -21.40 19.05
CA ARG A 337 -2.12 -22.24 18.79
C ARG A 337 -3.28 -21.44 18.18
N SER A 338 -3.38 -20.16 18.51
CA SER A 338 -4.39 -19.26 17.93
C SER A 338 -4.20 -19.08 16.42
N HIS A 339 -2.98 -19.23 15.89
CA HIS A 339 -2.68 -19.15 14.46
C HIS A 339 -3.27 -20.34 13.70
N THR A 340 -3.14 -21.56 14.22
CA THR A 340 -3.77 -22.76 13.63
C THR A 340 -5.29 -22.61 13.56
N SER A 341 -5.91 -22.12 14.64
CA SER A 341 -7.35 -21.81 14.65
C SER A 341 -7.73 -20.73 13.62
N ASN A 342 -6.87 -19.72 13.42
CA ASN A 342 -7.10 -18.71 12.38
C ASN A 342 -7.04 -19.30 10.96
N LEU A 343 -6.09 -20.21 10.71
CA LEU A 343 -5.95 -20.92 9.44
C LEU A 343 -7.20 -21.73 9.12
N GLU A 344 -7.66 -22.55 10.06
CA GLU A 344 -8.87 -23.36 9.90
C GLU A 344 -10.11 -22.49 9.64
N MET A 345 -10.28 -21.44 10.45
CA MET A 345 -11.39 -20.50 10.31
C MET A 345 -11.38 -19.82 8.94
N VAL A 346 -10.23 -19.33 8.49
CA VAL A 346 -10.16 -18.58 7.23
C VAL A 346 -10.31 -19.48 6.01
N ILE A 347 -9.81 -20.71 6.03
CA ILE A 347 -10.02 -21.72 4.99
C ILE A 347 -11.52 -21.98 4.83
N GLY A 348 -12.23 -22.22 5.94
CA GLY A 348 -13.68 -22.42 5.94
C GLY A 348 -14.49 -21.20 5.50
N LEU A 349 -13.96 -19.99 5.65
CA LEU A 349 -14.60 -18.77 5.15
C LEU A 349 -14.32 -18.51 3.66
N LEU A 350 -13.10 -18.78 3.20
CA LEU A 350 -12.70 -18.61 1.80
C LEU A 350 -13.44 -19.55 0.87
N SER A 351 -13.74 -20.78 1.31
CA SER A 351 -14.54 -21.74 0.53
C SER A 351 -15.94 -21.21 0.17
N LYS A 352 -16.52 -20.34 1.02
CA LYS A 352 -17.82 -19.69 0.80
C LYS A 352 -17.79 -18.58 -0.24
N ILE A 353 -16.59 -18.11 -0.62
CA ILE A 353 -16.36 -17.08 -1.65
C ILE A 353 -15.43 -17.55 -2.76
N ALA A 354 -15.33 -18.87 -2.98
CA ALA A 354 -14.40 -19.47 -3.94
C ALA A 354 -14.58 -18.99 -5.39
N GLY A 355 -15.76 -18.48 -5.75
CA GLY A 355 -16.03 -17.90 -7.08
C GLY A 355 -15.37 -16.55 -7.33
N GLU A 356 -14.75 -15.92 -6.33
CA GLU A 356 -14.06 -14.63 -6.51
C GLU A 356 -12.62 -14.82 -7.03
N ARG A 357 -12.17 -13.87 -7.87
CA ARG A 357 -10.85 -13.91 -8.49
C ARG A 357 -9.74 -13.98 -7.45
N GLY A 358 -8.82 -14.92 -7.59
CA GLY A 358 -7.65 -15.06 -6.72
C GLY A 358 -7.90 -15.76 -5.37
N ILE A 359 -9.15 -16.13 -5.07
CA ILE A 359 -9.49 -16.87 -3.84
C ILE A 359 -9.04 -18.33 -3.91
N PRO A 360 -9.20 -19.09 -5.02
CA PRO A 360 -8.74 -20.47 -5.08
C PRO A 360 -7.24 -20.62 -4.80
N GLU A 361 -6.40 -19.75 -5.37
CA GLU A 361 -4.95 -19.79 -5.19
C GLU A 361 -4.56 -19.41 -3.75
N LEU A 362 -5.28 -18.48 -3.12
CA LEU A 362 -5.07 -18.13 -1.71
C LEU A 362 -5.49 -19.28 -0.79
N HIS A 363 -6.65 -19.87 -1.03
CA HIS A 363 -7.17 -21.00 -0.28
C HIS A 363 -6.18 -22.17 -0.32
N GLN A 364 -5.68 -22.54 -1.50
CA GLN A 364 -4.71 -23.63 -1.64
C GLN A 364 -3.42 -23.36 -0.86
N LYS A 365 -2.90 -22.12 -0.88
CA LYS A 365 -1.71 -21.75 -0.10
C LYS A 365 -1.93 -21.91 1.40
N LEU A 366 -3.10 -21.52 1.89
CA LEU A 366 -3.43 -21.62 3.32
C LEU A 366 -3.66 -23.06 3.78
N VAL A 367 -4.28 -23.89 2.95
CA VAL A 367 -4.39 -25.34 3.21
C VAL A 367 -3.00 -25.96 3.34
N LYS A 368 -2.10 -25.65 2.40
CA LYS A 368 -0.71 -26.13 2.47
C LYS A 368 -0.01 -25.69 3.77
N SER A 369 -0.14 -24.42 4.16
CA SER A 369 0.41 -23.91 5.43
C SER A 369 -0.19 -24.56 6.67
N LEU A 370 -1.46 -24.98 6.62
CA LEU A 370 -2.09 -25.73 7.71
C LEU A 370 -1.55 -27.16 7.79
N ASP A 371 -1.37 -27.82 6.64
CA ASP A 371 -0.82 -29.17 6.57
C ASP A 371 0.64 -29.20 7.06
N GLU A 372 1.46 -28.22 6.67
CA GLU A 372 2.84 -28.03 7.16
C GLU A 372 2.90 -27.93 8.69
N LEU A 373 1.93 -27.26 9.33
CA LEU A 373 1.87 -27.16 10.80
C LEU A 373 1.41 -28.45 11.49
N LYS A 374 0.54 -29.24 10.83
CA LYS A 374 0.09 -30.52 11.38
C LYS A 374 1.20 -31.55 11.38
N VAL A 375 1.98 -31.62 10.30
CA VAL A 375 3.16 -32.49 10.23
C VAL A 375 4.18 -32.14 11.31
N LEU A 376 4.48 -30.84 11.50
CA LEU A 376 5.36 -30.39 12.58
C LEU A 376 4.80 -30.68 13.99
N GLY A 377 3.48 -30.67 14.15
CA GLY A 377 2.82 -31.06 15.41
C GLY A 377 2.92 -32.55 15.69
N GLU A 378 2.82 -33.41 14.67
CA GLU A 378 2.98 -34.85 14.78
C GLU A 378 4.42 -35.25 15.12
N GLU A 379 5.42 -34.57 14.55
CA GLU A 379 6.85 -34.79 14.88
C GLU A 379 7.20 -34.39 16.33
N VAL A 380 6.60 -33.30 16.84
CA VAL A 380 6.79 -32.87 18.24
C VAL A 380 5.98 -33.73 19.21
N GLU A 381 4.80 -34.20 18.82
CA GLU A 381 4.03 -35.16 19.61
C GLU A 381 4.72 -36.53 19.69
N ASP A 382 5.48 -36.96 18.68
CA ASP A 382 6.26 -38.21 18.75
C ASP A 382 7.47 -38.08 19.70
N GLU A 383 8.01 -36.88 19.90
CA GLU A 383 8.99 -36.57 20.95
C GLU A 383 8.35 -36.38 22.35
N GLU A 384 7.18 -35.73 22.44
CA GLU A 384 6.46 -35.50 23.70
C GLU A 384 5.69 -36.73 24.21
N LYS A 385 5.23 -37.64 23.33
CA LYS A 385 4.63 -38.95 23.68
C LYS A 385 5.63 -39.91 24.31
N ALA A 386 6.93 -39.64 24.20
CA ALA A 386 7.94 -40.30 25.03
C ALA A 386 7.94 -39.82 26.49
N SER A 387 7.20 -38.75 26.83
CA SER A 387 7.31 -38.10 28.14
C SER A 387 6.02 -37.91 28.93
N LEU A 388 4.83 -37.68 28.36
CA LEU A 388 3.64 -37.43 29.20
C LEU A 388 2.33 -37.98 28.62
N LEU A 389 1.81 -39.01 29.29
CA LEU A 389 0.43 -39.46 29.22
C LEU A 389 -0.44 -38.61 30.16
N ASN A 390 -1.62 -38.25 29.67
CA ASN A 390 -2.77 -37.63 30.33
C ASN A 390 -2.86 -36.10 30.25
N GLU A 391 -3.78 -35.61 29.42
CA GLU A 391 -4.91 -34.78 29.86
C GLU A 391 -5.93 -34.58 28.72
N GLU A 392 -7.22 -34.57 29.07
CA GLU A 392 -8.37 -34.54 28.16
C GLU A 392 -8.68 -33.14 27.59
N PRO A 393 -9.29 -33.03 26.39
CA PRO A 393 -9.61 -31.75 25.78
C PRO A 393 -10.97 -31.19 26.22
N VAL A 394 -11.00 -29.90 26.57
CA VAL A 394 -12.25 -29.12 26.75
C VAL A 394 -12.35 -28.08 25.64
N ASN A 395 -13.32 -28.23 24.73
CA ASN A 395 -13.75 -27.14 23.85
C ASN A 395 -15.26 -27.20 23.60
N LYS A 396 -16.01 -26.33 24.29
CA LYS A 396 -17.41 -26.01 23.99
C LYS A 396 -17.52 -24.52 23.68
N PHE A 397 -17.32 -24.16 22.41
CA PHE A 397 -17.53 -22.77 21.94
C PHE A 397 -18.63 -22.61 20.90
N PHE A 398 -19.21 -23.70 20.38
CA PHE A 398 -20.46 -23.69 19.61
C PHE A 398 -21.24 -25.02 19.76
N GLU A 399 -21.74 -25.31 20.96
CA GLU A 399 -22.85 -26.28 21.11
C GLU A 399 -24.14 -25.51 21.37
N LYS A 400 -24.88 -25.24 20.30
CA LYS A 400 -26.35 -25.16 20.35
C LYS A 400 -26.90 -25.92 19.14
N GLU A 401 -27.29 -27.15 19.44
CA GLU A 401 -28.38 -27.95 18.86
C GLU A 401 -28.67 -27.77 17.37
N VAL A 402 -28.16 -28.73 16.59
CA VAL A 402 -28.69 -29.09 15.28
C VAL A 402 -29.79 -30.13 15.51
N PRO A 403 -31.07 -29.87 15.18
CA PRO A 403 -32.04 -30.95 15.05
C PRO A 403 -31.63 -31.83 13.86
N LYS A 404 -31.26 -33.08 14.15
CA LYS A 404 -31.06 -34.12 13.15
C LYS A 404 -32.42 -34.52 12.55
N ASP A 405 -32.36 -34.80 11.24
CA ASP A 405 -33.31 -35.56 10.43
C ASP A 405 -34.63 -34.89 10.00
N LYS A 406 -34.62 -34.40 8.76
CA LYS A 406 -35.48 -35.00 7.71
C LYS A 406 -34.66 -35.13 6.42
N SER A 407 -34.36 -36.37 6.06
CA SER A 407 -33.94 -36.76 4.72
C SER A 407 -35.01 -36.32 3.72
N PHE A 408 -34.63 -35.54 2.70
CA PHE A 408 -35.43 -35.41 1.50
C PHE A 408 -34.81 -36.31 0.44
N HIS A 409 -35.17 -37.59 0.50
CA HIS A 409 -35.17 -38.40 -0.71
C HIS A 409 -36.26 -37.83 -1.62
N SER A 410 -35.87 -37.53 -2.85
CA SER A 410 -36.75 -37.18 -3.94
C SER A 410 -37.56 -38.40 -4.34
N ASP A 411 -38.83 -38.45 -3.97
CA ASP A 411 -39.80 -39.30 -4.65
C ASP A 411 -40.01 -38.75 -6.06
N HIS A 412 -39.46 -39.45 -7.04
CA HIS A 412 -39.92 -39.36 -8.41
C HIS A 412 -41.36 -39.86 -8.46
N ASN A 413 -42.32 -38.96 -8.63
CA ASN A 413 -43.62 -39.28 -9.19
C ASN A 413 -43.85 -38.45 -10.45
N GLU A 414 -44.03 -39.18 -11.55
CA GLU A 414 -44.44 -38.72 -12.85
C GLU A 414 -45.80 -37.99 -12.77
N SER A 415 -45.81 -36.69 -13.06
CA SER A 415 -46.97 -36.04 -13.67
C SER A 415 -46.50 -34.74 -14.33
N GLY A 416 -46.70 -34.67 -15.64
CA GLY A 416 -46.22 -33.58 -16.47
C GLY A 416 -46.96 -32.29 -16.17
N HIS A 417 -46.23 -31.27 -15.71
CA HIS A 417 -46.37 -29.87 -16.09
C HIS A 417 -45.11 -29.10 -15.63
N LYS A 418 -44.22 -28.76 -16.57
CA LYS A 418 -43.05 -27.91 -16.30
C LYS A 418 -43.53 -26.49 -15.93
N ARG A 419 -43.17 -26.00 -14.75
CA ARG A 419 -43.22 -24.56 -14.43
C ARG A 419 -42.06 -23.87 -15.14
N PRO A 420 -42.29 -22.81 -15.95
CA PRO A 420 -41.22 -22.12 -16.66
C PRO A 420 -40.32 -21.34 -15.69
N GLY A 421 -39.01 -21.39 -15.95
CA GLY A 421 -37.97 -20.75 -15.14
C GLY A 421 -37.95 -19.23 -15.30
N PHE A 422 -37.41 -18.53 -14.31
CA PHE A 422 -37.38 -17.06 -14.21
C PHE A 422 -36.68 -16.33 -15.39
N PHE A 423 -36.01 -17.06 -16.30
CA PHE A 423 -35.41 -16.53 -17.53
C PHE A 423 -36.26 -16.73 -18.81
N GLU A 424 -37.48 -17.26 -18.70
CA GLU A 424 -38.43 -17.39 -19.83
C GLU A 424 -39.54 -16.32 -19.80
N LYS A 425 -39.21 -15.07 -19.44
CA LYS A 425 -40.11 -13.94 -19.74
C LYS A 425 -39.77 -13.39 -21.12
N GLN A 426 -40.62 -13.70 -22.10
CA GLN A 426 -40.61 -13.06 -23.41
C GLN A 426 -40.80 -11.54 -23.25
N LEU A 427 -39.97 -10.76 -23.95
CA LEU A 427 -40.12 -9.32 -24.11
C LEU A 427 -41.47 -9.01 -24.80
N PRO A 428 -42.19 -7.94 -24.40
CA PRO A 428 -43.41 -7.53 -25.11
C PRO A 428 -43.06 -7.15 -26.55
N LYS A 429 -43.78 -7.73 -27.50
CA LYS A 429 -43.73 -7.33 -28.92
C LYS A 429 -44.48 -6.00 -29.09
N ASP A 430 -43.87 -5.08 -29.85
CA ASP A 430 -44.55 -3.91 -30.40
C ASP A 430 -45.86 -4.31 -31.07
N GLN A 431 -46.93 -3.58 -30.73
CA GLN A 431 -48.08 -3.44 -31.61
C GLN A 431 -48.28 -1.95 -31.87
N SER A 432 -47.94 -1.59 -33.11
CA SER A 432 -48.45 -0.41 -33.79
C SER A 432 -49.98 -0.49 -33.90
N LEU A 433 -50.67 0.51 -33.34
CA LEU A 433 -51.67 1.34 -34.02
C LEU A 433 -51.98 2.56 -33.16
#